data_AF-A0AAU1B3B8-F1
#
_entry.id   AF-A0AAU1B3B8-F1
#
_cell.length_a   1.000
_cell.length_b   1.000
_cell.length_c   1.000
_cell.angle_alpha   90.00
_cell.angle_beta   90.00
_cell.angle_gamma   90.00
#
_symmetry.space_group_name_H-M   'P 1'
#
loop_
_entity.id
_entity.type
_entity.pdbx_description
1 polymer ?
#
loop_
_entity_poly.entity_id
_entity_poly.type
_entity_poly.pdbx_seq_one_letter_code
_entity_poly.pdbx_strand_id
1 'polypeptide(L)' 'MNAGRPWVGDLVEDEHGRRAIVTDVKEAGTVWVLRPAGGGFTTQWQTTDPDGLEVIRRRGEHDTS' A
#
# COMPACT_ATOMS: atom_id res chain seq x y z
N MET A 1 -15.18 3.79 -7.02
CA MET A 1 -14.43 2.81 -7.85
C MET A 1 -13.86 1.80 -6.89
N ASN A 2 -14.20 0.50 -7.03
CA ASN A 2 -13.55 -0.54 -6.24
C ASN A 2 -12.09 -0.60 -6.70
N ALA A 3 -11.23 0.22 -6.10
CA ALA A 3 -9.81 0.00 -6.23
C ALA A 3 -9.59 -1.41 -5.68
N GLY A 4 -9.26 -2.37 -6.54
CA GLY A 4 -8.98 -3.75 -6.12
C GLY A 4 -7.97 -3.79 -4.98
N ARG A 5 -7.81 -4.93 -4.32
CA ARG A 5 -6.88 -5.02 -3.18
C ARG A 5 -5.51 -4.41 -3.51
N PRO A 6 -4.91 -3.64 -2.60
CA PRO A 6 -3.58 -3.08 -2.80
C PRO A 6 -2.58 -4.19 -3.12
N TRP A 7 -1.62 -3.93 -3.99
CA TRP A 7 -0.62 -4.90 -4.39
C TRP A 7 0.79 -4.34 -4.36
N VAL A 8 1.80 -5.21 -4.43
CA VAL A 8 3.22 -4.82 -4.36
C VAL A 8 3.54 -3.72 -5.37
N GLY A 9 4.05 -2.61 -4.87
CA GLY A 9 4.43 -1.39 -5.58
C GLY A 9 3.36 -0.30 -5.59
N ASP A 10 2.15 -0.58 -5.09
CA ASP A 10 1.10 0.43 -4.96
C ASP A 10 1.41 1.38 -3.79
N LEU A 11 1.12 2.66 -3.99
CA LEU A 11 1.07 3.65 -2.92
C LEU A 11 -0.32 3.62 -2.30
N VAL A 12 -0.37 3.37 -1.00
CA VAL A 12 -1.58 3.32 -0.20
C VAL A 12 -1.56 4.38 0.90
N GLU A 13 -2.74 4.77 1.36
CA GLU A 13 -2.97 5.58 2.55
C GLU A 13 -3.85 4.78 3.51
N ASP A 14 -3.51 4.78 4.81
CA ASP A 14 -4.34 4.14 5.82
C ASP A 14 -5.41 5.08 6.38
N GLU A 15 -6.29 4.55 7.24
CA GLU A 15 -7.34 5.32 7.93
C GLU A 15 -6.82 6.50 8.78
N HIS A 16 -5.53 6.51 9.12
CA HIS A 16 -4.87 7.57 9.88
C HIS A 16 -4.19 8.62 8.96
N GLY A 17 -4.35 8.51 7.64
CA GLY A 17 -3.72 9.39 6.67
C GLY A 17 -2.23 9.11 6.46
N ARG A 18 -1.72 7.94 6.89
CA ARG A 18 -0.31 7.57 6.72
C ARG A 18 -0.10 6.91 5.37
N ARG A 19 0.80 7.48 4.58
CA ARG A 19 1.14 7.01 3.24
C ARG A 19 2.26 5.98 3.27
N ALA A 20 2.03 4.85 2.61
CA ALA A 20 2.99 3.77 2.51
C ALA A 20 2.99 3.12 1.14
N ILE A 21 4.10 2.52 0.77
CA ILE A 21 4.22 1.69 -0.41
C ILE A 21 4.09 0.23 0.03
N VAL A 22 3.25 -0.54 -0.65
CA VAL A 22 3.20 -1.98 -0.45
C VAL A 22 4.48 -2.59 -1.00
N THR A 23 5.34 -3.12 -0.14
CA THR A 23 6.61 -3.73 -0.57
C THR A 23 6.50 -5.23 -0.77
N ASP A 24 5.56 -5.88 -0.09
CA ASP A 24 5.39 -7.33 -0.15
C ASP A 24 3.96 -7.71 0.28
N VAL A 25 3.48 -8.86 -0.20
CA VAL A 25 2.20 -9.45 0.21
C VAL A 25 2.46 -10.92 0.55
N LYS A 26 2.37 -11.24 1.84
CA LYS A 26 2.67 -12.56 2.40
C LYS A 26 1.40 -13.37 2.66
N GLU A 27 1.61 -14.61 3.10
CA GLU A 27 0.54 -15.54 3.50
C GLU A 27 -0.55 -15.66 2.44
N ALA A 28 -0.11 -15.86 1.18
CA ALA A 28 -0.97 -16.02 0.01
C ALA A 28 -1.96 -14.88 -0.23
N GLY A 29 -1.64 -13.64 0.16
CA GLY A 29 -2.56 -12.51 0.00
C GLY A 29 -3.32 -12.12 1.26
N THR A 30 -2.77 -12.42 2.45
CA THR A 30 -3.41 -12.13 3.74
C THR A 30 -2.66 -11.07 4.55
N VAL A 31 -1.37 -10.86 4.29
CA VAL A 31 -0.55 -9.89 5.03
C VAL A 31 0.16 -8.94 4.07
N TRP A 32 -0.11 -7.64 4.20
CA TRP A 32 0.55 -6.59 3.43
C TRP A 32 1.70 -6.01 4.25
N VAL A 33 2.89 -5.98 3.66
CA VAL A 33 4.06 -5.29 4.24
C VAL A 33 4.12 -3.90 3.65
N LEU A 34 4.04 -2.90 4.51
CA LEU A 34 3.95 -1.50 4.17
C LEU A 34 5.23 -0.79 4.59
N ARG A 35 5.81 -0.05 3.66
CA ARG A 35 6.97 0.81 3.91
C ARG A 35 6.53 2.27 3.82
N PRO A 36 6.77 3.10 4.84
CA PRO A 36 6.42 4.51 4.78
C PRO A 36 7.06 5.19 3.57
N ALA A 37 6.26 5.92 2.80
CA ALA A 37 6.71 6.63 1.59
C ALA A 37 7.44 7.94 1.94
N GLY A 38 7.22 8.47 3.14
CA GLY A 38 7.85 9.68 3.65
C GLY A 38 7.18 10.17 4.94
N GLY A 39 7.86 11.09 5.63
CA GLY A 39 7.38 11.75 6.86
C GLY A 39 7.60 10.91 8.12
N GLY A 40 8.63 11.23 8.90
CA GLY A 40 8.85 10.88 10.32
C GLY A 40 8.96 9.39 10.71
N PHE A 41 8.18 8.51 10.07
CA PHE A 41 8.09 7.09 10.29
C PHE A 41 9.10 6.39 9.39
N THR A 42 10.07 5.71 10.00
CA THR A 42 11.10 4.94 9.30
C THR A 42 10.86 3.44 9.37
N THR A 43 9.98 3.01 10.27
CA THR A 43 9.71 1.60 10.52
C THR A 43 8.64 1.08 9.56
N GLN A 44 8.95 -0.01 8.87
CA GLN A 44 7.97 -0.80 8.14
C GLN A 44 6.93 -1.41 9.10
N TRP A 45 5.68 -1.53 8.65
CA TRP A 45 4.64 -2.22 9.40
C TRP A 45 3.89 -3.23 8.52
N GLN A 46 3.11 -4.08 9.16
CA GLN A 46 2.30 -5.09 8.49
C GLN A 46 0.83 -4.86 8.82
N THR A 47 -0.05 -5.12 7.87
CA THR A 47 -1.49 -5.15 8.09
C THR A 47 -2.10 -6.40 7.48
N THR A 48 -3.10 -6.95 8.16
CA THR A 48 -3.95 -8.04 7.65
C THR A 48 -5.29 -7.53 7.13
N ASP A 49 -5.55 -6.23 7.28
CA ASP A 49 -6.75 -5.55 6.82
C ASP A 49 -6.39 -4.72 5.57
N PRO A 50 -6.59 -5.28 4.35
CA PRO A 50 -6.34 -4.55 3.11
C PRO A 50 -7.48 -3.58 2.76
N ASP A 51 -8.66 -3.77 3.34
CA ASP A 51 -9.84 -2.95 3.06
C ASP A 51 -9.74 -1.56 3.72
N GLY A 52 -8.98 -1.44 4.82
CA GLY A 52 -8.58 -0.17 5.43
C GLY A 52 -7.43 0.56 4.72
N LEU A 53 -6.93 0.04 3.59
CA LEU A 53 -5.89 0.67 2.78
C LEU A 53 -6.49 1.26 1.50
N GLU A 54 -6.46 2.58 1.39
CA GLU A 54 -6.87 3.28 0.18
C GLU A 54 -5.70 3.35 -0.82
N VAL A 55 -5.87 2.80 -2.02
CA VAL A 55 -4.84 2.88 -3.06
C VAL A 55 -4.83 4.27 -3.70
N ILE A 56 -3.81 5.06 -3.38
CA ILE A 56 -3.58 6.41 -3.91
C ILE A 56 -2.97 6.37 -5.32
N ARG A 57 -2.07 5.40 -5.56
CA ARG A 57 -1.41 5.25 -6.87
C ARG A 57 -1.08 3.79 -7.14
N ARG A 58 -1.40 3.31 -8.34
CA ARG A 58 -1.05 1.97 -8.78
C ARG A 58 0.36 1.89 -9.36
N ARG A 59 1.01 0.75 -9.15
CA ARG A 59 2.23 0.38 -9.87
C ARG A 59 1.89 0.27 -11.37
N GLY A 60 2.44 1.17 -12.18
CA GLY A 60 2.22 1.18 -13.64
C GLY A 60 1.36 2.34 -14.16
N GLU A 61 0.91 3.26 -13.32
CA GLU A 61 0.37 4.57 -13.79
C GLU A 61 1.47 5.53 -14.30
N HIS A 62 2.70 5.04 -14.44
CA HIS A 62 3.67 5.62 -15.35
C HIS A 62 3.66 4.81 -16.65
N ASP A 63 3.40 5.50 -17.75
CA ASP A 63 3.66 5.12 -19.15
C ASP A 63 2.42 4.74 -19.99
N THR A 64 1.75 5.79 -20.49
CA THR A 64 1.34 5.90 -21.90
C THR A 64 1.24 7.38 -22.26
N SER A 65 2.29 7.97 -22.82
CA SER A 65 2.23 9.18 -23.66
C SER A 65 3.38 9.19 -24.64
#